data_AF-A0A0K2RSZ9-F1
#
_entry.id   AF-A0A0K2RSZ9-F1
#
_cell.length_a   1.000
_cell.length_b   1.000
_cell.length_c   1.000
_cell.angle_alpha   90.00
_cell.angle_beta   90.00
_cell.angle_gamma   90.00
#
_symmetry.space_group_name_H-M   'P 1'
#
loop_
_entity.id
_entity.type
_entity.pdbx_description
1 polymer ?
#
loop_
_entity_poly.entity_id
_entity_poly.type
_entity_poly.pdbx_seq_one_letter_code
_entity_poly.pdbx_strand_id
1 'polypeptide(L)'
;MAERVVEGVAHTIRARHEFRGVRTTEHFFAVPLDHWASAGVEADSTAETITVFAREFVSAEHSEEDTARLPWLLYLQGGPADAEPGPPPCPAG
;
A
#
# COMPACT_ATOMS: atom_id res chain seq x y z
N MET A 1 27.80 3.73 2.47
CA MET A 1 26.52 3.35 1.85
C MET A 1 25.50 3.32 2.97
N ALA A 2 24.86 4.45 3.28
CA ALA A 2 23.95 4.53 4.41
C ALA A 2 22.59 3.97 3.97
N GLU A 3 22.19 2.86 4.57
CA GLU A 3 20.83 2.34 4.46
C GLU A 3 19.91 3.33 5.17
N ARG A 4 19.22 4.16 4.37
CA ARG A 4 18.27 5.12 4.89
C ARG A 4 16.95 4.40 5.11
N VAL A 5 16.67 4.07 6.37
CA VAL A 5 15.36 3.63 6.84
C VAL A 5 14.34 4.70 6.43
N VAL A 6 13.38 4.31 5.60
CA VAL A 6 12.26 5.18 5.20
C VAL A 6 11.45 5.41 6.49
N GLU A 7 11.43 6.66 6.99
CA GLU A 7 10.48 7.06 8.04
C GLU A 7 9.08 6.60 7.64
N GLY A 8 8.42 5.91 8.58
CA GLY A 8 7.27 5.05 8.30
C GLY A 8 6.18 5.77 7.50
N VAL A 9 6.05 5.39 6.23
CA VAL A 9 4.91 5.73 5.39
C VAL A 9 3.63 5.35 6.15
N ALA A 10 2.70 6.29 6.30
CA ALA A 10 1.45 6.00 6.98
C ALA A 10 0.70 4.91 6.20
N HIS A 11 0.63 3.72 6.80
CA HIS A 11 0.02 2.52 6.23
C HIS A 11 -1.27 2.20 6.97
N THR A 12 -2.36 2.00 6.23
CA THR A 12 -3.64 1.60 6.80
C THR A 12 -4.25 0.46 6.00
N ILE A 13 -4.85 -0.50 6.71
CA ILE A 13 -5.69 -1.54 6.10
C ILE A 13 -7.14 -1.10 6.24
N ARG A 14 -7.84 -0.96 5.11
CA ARG A 14 -9.23 -0.45 5.12
C ARG A 14 -10.28 -1.55 4.96
N ALA A 15 -9.93 -2.66 4.34
CA ALA A 15 -10.85 -3.78 4.16
C ALA A 15 -10.13 -5.12 4.12
N ARG A 16 -10.86 -6.16 4.55
CA ARG A 16 -10.52 -7.56 4.35
C ARG A 16 -11.76 -8.27 3.82
N HIS A 17 -11.59 -9.05 2.76
CA HIS A 17 -12.67 -9.78 2.12
C HIS A 17 -12.27 -11.24 1.92
N GLU A 18 -13.21 -12.16 2.10
CA GLU A 18 -13.02 -13.56 1.72
C GLU A 18 -14.06 -13.91 0.66
N PHE A 19 -13.61 -14.34 -0.51
CA PHE A 19 -14.48 -14.70 -1.62
C PHE A 19 -13.90 -15.89 -2.39
N ARG A 20 -14.72 -16.94 -2.56
CA ARG A 20 -14.39 -18.14 -3.36
C ARG A 20 -13.02 -18.76 -3.05
N GLY A 21 -12.66 -18.85 -1.76
CA GLY A 21 -11.41 -19.47 -1.33
C GLY A 21 -10.18 -18.56 -1.45
N VAL A 22 -10.37 -17.26 -1.66
CA VAL A 22 -9.30 -16.25 -1.61
C VAL A 22 -9.63 -15.22 -0.55
N ARG A 23 -8.63 -14.90 0.28
CA ARG A 23 -8.65 -13.77 1.21
C ARG A 23 -7.92 -12.59 0.57
N THR A 24 -8.55 -11.43 0.65
CA THR A 24 -8.07 -10.21 0.04
C THR A 24 -7.93 -9.14 1.12
N THR A 25 -6.78 -8.47 1.18
CA THR A 25 -6.55 -7.34 2.09
C THR A 25 -6.26 -6.08 1.28
N GLU A 26 -6.89 -4.97 1.65
CA GLU A 26 -6.69 -3.68 1.00
C GLU A 26 -5.79 -2.77 1.81
N HIS A 27 -4.65 -2.38 1.22
CA HIS A 27 -3.60 -1.57 1.83
C HIS A 27 -3.58 -0.19 1.19
N PHE A 28 -3.50 0.83 2.03
CA PHE A 28 -3.39 2.22 1.64
C PHE A 28 -2.15 2.81 2.26
N PHE A 29 -1.33 3.44 1.43
CA PHE A 29 -0.08 4.09 1.83
C PHE A 29 -0.14 5.56 1.47
N ALA A 30 0.02 6.45 2.45
CA ALA A 30 0.21 7.87 2.18
C ALA A 30 1.71 8.14 2.01
N VAL A 31 2.14 8.27 0.76
CA VAL A 31 3.54 8.51 0.40
C VAL A 31 3.74 9.95 -0.06
N PRO A 32 4.93 10.53 0.09
CA PRO A 32 5.23 11.86 -0.46
C PRO A 32 4.95 11.90 -1.96
N LEU A 33 4.40 13.01 -2.45
CA LEU A 33 4.29 13.30 -3.87
C LEU A 33 5.67 13.48 -4.50
N ASP A 34 6.57 14.20 -3.81
CA ASP A 34 7.98 14.32 -4.17
C ASP A 34 8.84 13.43 -3.26
N HIS A 35 9.31 12.32 -3.82
CA HIS A 35 10.15 11.35 -3.10
C HIS A 35 11.60 11.84 -2.88
N TRP A 36 12.03 12.91 -3.54
CA TRP A 36 13.39 13.48 -3.42
C TRP A 36 13.46 14.68 -2.46
N ALA A 37 12.33 15.33 -2.16
CA ALA A 37 12.27 16.50 -1.26
C ALA A 37 12.86 16.23 0.14
N SER A 38 12.72 14.99 0.64
CA SER A 38 13.21 14.57 1.95
C SER A 38 14.74 14.37 2.02
N ALA A 39 15.50 14.62 0.94
CA ALA A 39 16.95 14.46 0.90
C ALA A 39 17.74 15.71 1.33
N GLY A 40 17.10 16.84 1.63
CA GLY A 40 17.87 18.07 1.92
C GLY A 40 17.18 19.23 2.65
N VAL A 41 15.91 19.12 3.06
CA VAL A 41 15.25 20.21 3.80
C VAL A 41 14.42 19.59 4.92
N GLU A 42 14.60 20.13 6.14
CA GLU A 42 13.76 19.86 7.33
C GLU A 42 12.31 19.68 6.90
N ALA A 43 11.72 18.54 7.27
CA ALA A 43 10.41 18.08 6.82
C ALA A 43 9.39 19.22 6.89
N ASP A 44 9.16 19.84 5.74
CA ASP A 44 8.14 20.88 5.61
C ASP A 44 6.80 20.22 5.94
N SER A 45 6.12 20.75 6.95
CA SER A 45 4.81 20.23 7.41
C SER A 45 3.71 20.36 6.35
N THR A 46 4.04 20.90 5.18
CA THR A 46 3.19 21.05 3.98
C THR A 46 3.55 20.10 2.82
N ALA A 47 4.41 19.11 3.04
CA ALA A 47 4.73 18.11 2.00
C ALA A 47 3.47 17.41 1.48
N GLU A 48 3.16 17.61 0.20
CA GLU A 48 2.02 16.97 -0.45
C GLU A 48 2.21 15.44 -0.49
N THR A 49 1.12 14.70 -0.30
CA THR A 49 1.13 13.23 -0.32
C THR A 49 0.17 12.69 -1.36
N ILE A 50 0.51 11.55 -1.94
CA ILE A 50 -0.39 10.74 -2.75
C ILE A 50 -0.76 9.46 -1.99
N THR A 51 -1.94 8.93 -2.30
CA THR A 51 -2.40 7.65 -1.75
C THR A 51 -2.12 6.53 -2.74
N VAL A 52 -1.26 5.59 -2.36
CA VAL A 52 -1.04 4.34 -3.11
C VAL A 52 -1.97 3.27 -2.55
N PHE A 53 -2.79 2.69 -3.43
CA PHE A 53 -3.60 1.52 -3.13
C PHE A 53 -2.87 0.25 -3.57
N ALA A 54 -2.84 -0.75 -2.71
CA ALA A 54 -2.40 -2.09 -3.04
C ALA A 54 -3.37 -3.12 -2.49
N ARG A 55 -3.50 -4.26 -3.19
CA ARG A 55 -4.38 -5.34 -2.81
C ARG A 55 -3.57 -6.63 -2.70
N GLU A 56 -3.58 -7.22 -1.50
CA GLU A 56 -2.98 -8.52 -1.23
C GLU A 56 -4.01 -9.61 -1.51
N PHE A 57 -3.57 -10.72 -2.13
CA PHE A 57 -4.38 -11.92 -2.35
C PHE A 57 -3.69 -13.14 -1.74
N VAL A 58 -4.41 -13.87 -0.92
CA VAL A 58 -3.95 -15.06 -0.20
C VAL A 58 -4.94 -16.19 -0.42
N SER A 59 -4.46 -17.42 -0.67
CA SER A 59 -5.36 -18.58 -0.69
C SER A 59 -5.92 -18.82 0.72
N ALA A 60 -7.25 -18.93 0.84
CA ALA A 60 -7.93 -19.21 2.10
C ALA A 60 -7.60 -20.61 2.65
N GLU A 61 -6.99 -21.48 1.84
CA GLU A 61 -6.57 -22.83 2.23
C GLU A 61 -5.33 -22.82 3.15
N HIS A 62 -4.54 -21.74 3.16
CA HIS A 62 -3.41 -21.58 4.07
C HIS A 62 -3.83 -20.85 5.36
N SER A 63 -3.20 -21.23 6.47
CA SER A 63 -3.34 -20.51 7.73
C SER A 63 -2.66 -19.14 7.64
N GLU A 64 -3.04 -18.19 8.50
CA GLU A 64 -2.42 -16.86 8.55
C GLU A 64 -0.92 -16.95 8.89
N GLU A 65 -0.54 -17.85 9.81
CA GLU A 65 0.87 -18.07 10.18
C GLU A 65 1.69 -18.66 9.04
N ASP A 66 1.12 -19.56 8.24
CA ASP A 66 1.80 -20.11 7.07
C ASP A 66 1.97 -19.04 5.99
N THR A 67 0.93 -18.24 5.75
CA THR A 67 0.95 -17.16 4.77
C THR A 67 1.99 -16.11 5.10
N ALA A 68 2.11 -15.71 6.37
CA ALA A 68 3.08 -14.73 6.82
C ALA A 68 4.55 -15.15 6.58
N ARG A 69 4.80 -16.44 6.35
CA ARG A 69 6.13 -16.99 6.03
C ARG A 69 6.38 -17.15 4.53
N LEU A 70 5.37 -17.00 3.69
CA LEU A 70 5.52 -17.13 2.24
C LEU A 70 6.17 -15.88 1.64
N PRO A 71 6.97 -16.03 0.57
CA PRO A 71 7.53 -14.89 -0.14
C PRO A 71 6.42 -14.08 -0.82
N TRP A 72 6.58 -12.76 -0.82
CA TRP A 72 5.64 -11.86 -1.49
C TRP A 72 5.86 -11.86 -3.00
N LEU A 73 4.77 -12.06 -3.76
CA LEU A 73 4.75 -11.80 -5.20
C LEU A 73 4.13 -10.42 -5.44
N LEU A 74 4.94 -9.45 -5.86
CA LEU A 74 4.48 -8.10 -6.15
C LEU A 74 4.15 -7.96 -7.64
N TYR A 75 2.90 -7.61 -7.94
CA TYR A 75 2.46 -7.23 -9.28
C TYR A 75 2.11 -5.74 -9.28
N LEU A 76 2.77 -4.98 -10.15
CA LEU A 76 2.52 -3.55 -10.33
C LEU A 76 1.84 -3.35 -11.68
N GLN A 77 0.55 -3.01 -11.64
CA GLN A 77 -0.18 -2.64 -12.84
C GLN A 77 -0.01 -1.14 -13.10
N GLY A 78 0.56 -0.79 -14.25
CA GLY A 78 0.79 0.61 -14.63
C GLY A 78 0.81 0.80 -16.15
N GLY A 79 0.22 1.91 -16.59
CA GLY A 79 0.09 2.40 -17.97
C GLY A 79 -0.85 3.62 -17.96
N PRO A 80 -0.79 4.55 -18.94
CA PRO A 80 -1.44 5.86 -18.84
C PRO A 80 -2.99 5.88 -18.78
N ALA A 81 -3.70 4.74 -18.78
CA ALA A 81 -5.17 4.76 -18.72
C ALA A 81 -5.90 3.47 -18.26
N ASP A 82 -5.27 2.49 -17.59
CA ASP A 82 -5.96 1.22 -17.24
C ASP A 82 -5.86 0.88 -15.75
N ALA A 83 -6.35 1.77 -14.88
CA ALA A 83 -6.53 1.46 -13.46
C ALA A 83 -7.85 0.71 -13.25
N GLU A 84 -7.80 -0.45 -12.57
CA GLU A 84 -8.98 -1.14 -12.05
C GLU A 84 -9.76 -0.17 -11.14
N PRO A 85 -11.11 -0.15 -11.14
CA PRO A 85 -11.85 0.71 -10.24
C PRO A 85 -11.53 0.36 -8.78
N GLY A 86 -10.80 1.26 -8.13
CA GLY A 86 -10.50 1.16 -6.71
C GLY A 86 -11.75 1.32 -5.85
N PRO A 87 -11.69 0.87 -4.58
CA PRO A 87 -12.74 1.13 -3.61
C PRO A 87 -12.98 2.65 -3.44
N PRO A 88 -14.20 3.08 -3.11
CA PRO A 88 -14.50 4.49 -2.91
C PRO A 88 -13.62 5.11 -1.82
N PRO A 89 -13.27 6.40 -1.92
CA PRO A 89 -12.52 7.08 -0.86
C PRO A 89 -13.29 7.03 0.47
N CYS A 90 -12.57 6.97 1.58
CA CYS A 90 -13.16 7.07 2.91
C CYS A 90 -13.90 8.42 3.02
N PRO A 91 -15.14 8.47 3.53
CA PRO A 91 -15.85 9.74 3.68
C PRO A 91 -15.05 10.67 4.61
N ALA A 92 -14.82 11.89 4.15
CA ALA A 92 -14.32 12.96 5.00
C ALA A 92 -15.42 13.31 6.02
N GLY A 93 -15.18 12.99 7.28
CA GLY A 93 -15.98 13.47 8.41
C GLY A 93 -15.64 14.91 8.75
#